data_AF-A0A7J9HE41-F1
#
_entry.id   AF-A0A7J9HE41-F1
#
_cell.length_a   1.000
_cell.length_b   1.000
_cell.length_c   1.000
_cell.angle_alpha   90.00
_cell.angle_beta   90.00
_cell.angle_gamma   90.00
#
_symmetry.space_group_name_H-M   'P 1'
#
loop_
_entity.id
_entity.type
_entity.pdbx_description
1 polymer ?
#
loop_
_entity_poly.entity_id
_entity_poly.type
_entity_poly.pdbx_seq_one_letter_code
_entity_poly.pdbx_strand_id
1 'polypeptide(L)'
;MDLESVLNYDEVKNEIMEKLVKLRDEPIREECPLIYHLDVAAMYPNIILTNRLQPPSIVTDEVCTACDFNRPDKTCLRKLEWVWRGEIFMAKKSDYYHLKKQIESELFDGTDNQLSKSFLDLPKLEQQSRLKDRLKKYSQKVYRRVLDKPVTELREAGICMRENPFYVDTVRSFRDRRYEYKGLNKVWKGKLSEAKAGGNPMKIQEAQDMVVLYDSLQLAHKCILNSFYGYVMRKGARWYSMEMAGVVTYTGAKIIQNARLLVEKIGKPLELDTDGIWCALPGSFPENFTFKTNDLKKKLTISYPCVMLNVDVARNNTNDQYQTLVNPVNKTYTIHSECSIEFEVDGPYKAMIIPASKEEGILIKKRYAVFNDDGTLAELKGFEIKRRGELKLIKVFQAELFDKFLNGSTLEECYSAVAVVANRWLDLLDSQGKDIADSELLDYISESSTMSKSLADYGEQKSCAVTTARRLADFLGDAMVKDKGLHCQYIVACEPR
;
A
#
# COMPACT_ATOMS: atom_id res chain seq x y z
N MET A 1 -19.37 17.51 -19.46
CA MET A 1 -20.57 17.12 -20.21
C MET A 1 -21.72 17.76 -19.48
N ASP A 2 -22.44 18.65 -20.13
CA ASP A 2 -23.49 19.42 -19.47
C ASP A 2 -24.73 18.55 -19.29
N LEU A 3 -25.43 18.70 -18.16
CA LEU A 3 -26.61 17.90 -17.83
C LEU A 3 -27.68 17.99 -18.92
N GLU A 4 -27.81 19.16 -19.55
CA GLU A 4 -28.75 19.44 -20.65
C GLU A 4 -28.49 18.59 -21.91
N SER A 5 -27.28 18.03 -22.04
CA SER A 5 -26.94 17.14 -23.16
C SER A 5 -27.36 15.70 -22.95
N VAL A 6 -27.89 15.33 -21.78
CA VAL A 6 -28.28 13.96 -21.41
C VAL A 6 -29.78 13.75 -21.62
N LEU A 7 -30.14 12.78 -22.46
CA LEU A 7 -31.52 12.55 -22.90
C LEU A 7 -32.33 11.67 -21.97
N ASN A 8 -31.69 10.77 -21.22
CA ASN A 8 -32.35 9.74 -20.41
C ASN A 8 -32.00 9.85 -18.92
N TYR A 9 -31.75 11.07 -18.43
CA TYR A 9 -31.33 11.28 -17.05
C TYR A 9 -32.38 10.77 -16.04
N ASP A 10 -33.64 11.18 -16.21
CA ASP A 10 -34.72 10.79 -15.31
C ASP A 10 -35.04 9.29 -15.36
N GLU A 11 -34.91 8.66 -16.54
CA GLU A 11 -35.05 7.21 -16.69
C GLU A 11 -34.02 6.46 -15.84
N VAL A 12 -32.74 6.79 -16.01
CA VAL A 12 -31.64 6.16 -15.26
C VAL A 12 -31.77 6.44 -13.76
N LYS A 13 -32.14 7.67 -13.39
CA LYS A 13 -32.38 8.05 -12.00
C LYS A 13 -33.51 7.21 -11.38
N ASN A 14 -34.63 7.05 -12.07
CA ASN A 14 -35.75 6.24 -11.60
C ASN A 14 -35.37 4.77 -11.46
N GLU A 15 -34.62 4.20 -12.41
CA GLU A 15 -34.14 2.81 -12.33
C GLU A 15 -33.25 2.58 -11.09
N ILE A 16 -32.33 3.50 -10.82
CA ILE A 16 -31.49 3.47 -9.62
C ILE A 16 -32.36 3.57 -8.36
N MET A 17 -33.29 4.53 -8.32
CA MET A 17 -34.16 4.74 -7.17
C MET A 17 -35.02 3.51 -6.87
N GLU A 18 -35.59 2.86 -7.89
CA GLU A 18 -36.39 1.65 -7.71
C GLU A 18 -35.59 0.51 -7.07
N LYS A 19 -34.36 0.27 -7.54
CA LYS A 19 -33.45 -0.74 -6.94
C LYS A 19 -33.13 -0.41 -5.48
N LEU A 20 -32.83 0.85 -5.17
CA LEU A 20 -32.53 1.30 -3.81
C LEU A 20 -33.75 1.24 -2.88
N VAL A 21 -34.95 1.57 -3.39
CA VAL A 21 -36.21 1.47 -2.64
C VAL A 21 -36.49 0.01 -2.27
N LYS A 22 -36.31 -0.93 -3.20
CA LYS A 22 -36.44 -2.37 -2.89
C LYS A 22 -35.48 -2.83 -1.80
N LEU A 23 -34.23 -2.39 -1.85
CA LEU A 23 -33.23 -2.70 -0.80
C LEU A 23 -33.57 -2.06 0.55
N ARG A 24 -34.15 -0.86 0.56
CA ARG A 24 -34.60 -0.19 1.78
C ARG A 24 -35.80 -0.90 2.41
N ASP A 25 -36.77 -1.28 1.59
CA ASP A 25 -38.05 -1.85 2.04
C ASP A 25 -37.90 -3.31 2.47
N GLU A 26 -36.97 -4.05 1.85
CA GLU A 26 -36.60 -5.42 2.22
C GLU A 26 -35.08 -5.52 2.46
N PRO A 27 -34.57 -5.04 3.60
CA PRO A 27 -33.13 -4.95 3.84
C PRO A 27 -32.47 -6.28 4.24
N ILE A 28 -33.25 -7.26 4.71
CA ILE A 28 -32.76 -8.59 5.07
C ILE A 28 -33.01 -9.51 3.88
N ARG A 29 -31.92 -9.90 3.20
CA ARG A 29 -31.96 -10.66 1.95
C ARG A 29 -30.91 -11.77 1.94
N GLU A 30 -31.21 -12.82 1.21
CA GLU A 30 -30.27 -13.87 0.85
C GLU A 30 -30.19 -13.94 -0.68
N GLU A 31 -29.07 -13.47 -1.23
CA GLU A 31 -28.82 -13.44 -2.67
C GLU A 31 -27.32 -13.56 -2.96
N CYS A 32 -26.97 -13.86 -4.21
CA CYS A 32 -25.57 -13.95 -4.64
C CYS A 32 -24.90 -12.56 -4.56
N PRO A 33 -23.72 -12.42 -3.95
CA PRO A 33 -23.08 -11.12 -3.78
C PRO A 33 -22.37 -10.66 -5.06
N LEU A 34 -22.24 -9.33 -5.20
CA LEU A 34 -21.33 -8.68 -6.14
C LEU A 34 -20.03 -8.35 -5.41
N ILE A 35 -18.93 -8.98 -5.83
CA ILE A 35 -17.61 -8.73 -5.24
C ILE A 35 -16.93 -7.59 -5.99
N TYR A 36 -16.70 -6.48 -5.31
CA TYR A 36 -16.08 -5.27 -5.88
C TYR A 36 -14.81 -4.89 -5.12
N HIS A 37 -13.89 -4.26 -5.85
CA HIS A 37 -12.79 -3.50 -5.28
C HIS A 37 -12.99 -2.02 -5.60
N LEU A 38 -13.13 -1.21 -4.56
CA LEU A 38 -13.31 0.24 -4.66
C LEU A 38 -12.02 0.91 -4.19
N ASP A 39 -11.21 1.40 -5.12
CA ASP A 39 -9.84 1.90 -4.88
C ASP A 39 -9.69 3.37 -5.28
N VAL A 40 -9.00 4.18 -4.48
CA VAL A 40 -8.77 5.59 -4.82
C VAL A 40 -7.61 5.70 -5.81
N ALA A 41 -7.91 6.16 -7.03
CA ALA A 41 -6.92 6.34 -8.07
C ALA A 41 -5.80 7.28 -7.62
N ALA A 42 -4.58 6.77 -7.55
CA ALA A 42 -3.39 7.57 -7.16
C ALA A 42 -3.64 8.40 -5.89
N MET A 43 -4.16 7.75 -4.84
CA MET A 43 -4.65 8.37 -3.61
C MET A 43 -3.76 9.49 -3.05
N TYR A 44 -2.53 9.18 -2.65
CA TYR A 44 -1.63 10.16 -2.03
C TYR A 44 -1.28 11.33 -2.96
N PRO A 45 -0.91 11.12 -4.23
CA PRO A 45 -0.78 12.19 -5.20
C PRO A 45 -2.02 13.08 -5.28
N ASN A 46 -3.22 12.53 -5.38
CA ASN A 46 -4.44 13.34 -5.50
C ASN A 46 -4.80 14.06 -4.19
N ILE A 47 -4.47 13.50 -3.02
CA ILE A 47 -4.55 14.23 -1.74
C ILE A 47 -3.56 15.39 -1.71
N ILE A 48 -2.32 15.17 -2.16
CA ILE A 48 -1.29 16.20 -2.30
C ILE A 48 -1.77 17.34 -3.19
N LEU A 49 -2.31 17.00 -4.36
CA LEU A 49 -2.80 17.97 -5.33
C LEU A 49 -4.01 18.71 -4.79
N THR A 50 -5.01 18.02 -4.27
CA THR A 50 -6.24 18.63 -3.72
C THR A 50 -5.95 19.62 -2.59
N ASN A 51 -5.06 19.27 -1.67
CA ASN A 51 -4.73 20.10 -0.51
C ASN A 51 -3.49 20.98 -0.72
N ARG A 52 -2.96 21.06 -1.95
CA ARG A 52 -1.78 21.86 -2.33
C ARG A 52 -0.57 21.61 -1.41
N LEU A 53 -0.35 20.34 -1.07
CA LEU A 53 0.64 19.93 -0.08
C LEU A 53 2.03 19.88 -0.69
N GLN A 54 2.95 20.63 -0.09
CA GLN A 54 4.37 20.59 -0.43
C GLN A 54 5.18 21.07 0.77
N PRO A 55 6.44 20.65 0.93
CA PRO A 55 7.20 20.96 2.15
C PRO A 55 7.32 22.46 2.44
N PRO A 56 7.58 23.35 1.45
CA PRO A 56 7.63 24.80 1.69
C PRO A 56 6.27 25.43 2.04
N SER A 57 5.16 24.79 1.69
CA SER A 57 3.82 25.28 2.04
C SER A 57 3.48 25.04 3.51
N ILE A 58 4.20 24.15 4.21
CA ILE A 58 3.98 23.94 5.65
C ILE A 58 4.64 25.10 6.39
N VAL A 59 3.83 26.01 6.93
CA VAL A 59 4.29 27.23 7.58
C VAL A 59 3.96 27.21 9.07
N THR A 60 4.87 27.77 9.87
CA THR A 60 4.61 28.05 11.29
C THR A 60 3.83 29.35 11.43
N ASP A 61 3.25 29.57 12.62
CA ASP A 61 2.55 30.82 12.93
C ASP A 61 3.48 32.04 12.80
N GLU A 62 4.75 31.91 13.16
CA GLU A 62 5.76 32.97 13.02
C GLU A 62 5.95 33.37 11.55
N VAL A 63 6.16 32.38 10.65
CA VAL A 63 6.33 32.61 9.21
C VAL A 63 5.06 33.20 8.61
N CYS A 64 3.90 32.67 8.99
CA CYS A 64 2.62 33.15 8.50
C CYS A 64 2.33 34.59 8.98
N THR A 65 2.76 34.94 10.19
CA THR A 65 2.56 36.27 10.77
C THR A 65 3.40 37.33 10.07
N ALA A 66 4.63 36.98 9.71
CA ALA A 66 5.56 37.86 8.99
C ALA A 66 5.22 38.06 7.49
N CYS A 67 4.24 37.32 6.96
CA CYS A 67 3.87 37.36 5.55
C CYS A 67 3.10 38.65 5.18
N ASP A 68 3.43 39.30 4.06
CA ASP A 68 2.72 40.47 3.52
C ASP A 68 1.21 40.23 3.30
N PHE A 69 0.82 38.97 3.13
CA PHE A 69 -0.56 38.54 2.93
C PHE A 69 -1.31 38.25 4.24
N ASN A 70 -0.66 38.40 5.39
CA ASN A 70 -1.27 38.28 6.71
C ASN A 70 -2.13 39.51 7.02
N ARG A 71 -3.30 39.58 6.40
CA ARG A 71 -4.30 40.63 6.60
C ARG A 71 -5.50 40.09 7.38
N PRO A 72 -6.32 40.96 7.99
CA PRO A 72 -7.65 40.57 8.44
C PRO A 72 -8.38 39.83 7.30
N ASP A 73 -9.08 38.74 7.63
CA ASP A 73 -9.82 37.89 6.68
C ASP A 73 -8.96 37.11 5.68
N LYS A 74 -7.68 36.84 5.99
CA LYS A 74 -6.88 35.92 5.17
C LYS A 74 -7.54 34.53 5.08
N THR A 75 -7.71 34.04 3.86
CA THR A 75 -8.26 32.70 3.57
C THR A 75 -7.21 31.72 3.03
N CYS A 76 -5.93 32.13 3.04
CA CYS A 76 -4.84 31.37 2.41
C CYS A 76 -4.14 30.37 3.34
N LEU A 77 -4.48 30.31 4.63
CA LEU A 77 -3.91 29.37 5.58
C LEU A 77 -4.90 28.24 5.84
N ARG A 78 -4.71 27.12 5.14
CA ARG A 78 -5.50 25.90 5.37
C ARG A 78 -4.92 25.14 6.55
N LYS A 79 -5.76 24.76 7.51
CA LYS A 79 -5.35 23.95 8.66
C LYS A 79 -5.77 22.51 8.42
N LEU A 80 -4.83 21.57 8.54
CA LEU A 80 -5.11 20.14 8.42
C LEU A 80 -4.48 19.38 9.59
N GLU A 81 -5.23 18.40 10.07
CA GLU A 81 -4.78 17.51 11.13
C GLU A 81 -3.84 16.41 10.61
N TRP A 82 -2.99 15.92 11.49
CA TRP A 82 -2.18 14.72 11.29
C TRP A 82 -1.86 14.06 12.63
N VAL A 83 -1.54 12.77 12.62
CA VAL A 83 -1.18 12.04 13.85
C VAL A 83 0.32 11.82 13.88
N TRP A 84 0.99 12.40 14.87
CA TRP A 84 2.37 12.08 15.19
C TRP A 84 2.42 10.82 16.06
N ARG A 85 3.36 9.92 15.76
CA ARG A 85 3.63 8.74 16.57
C ARG A 85 5.11 8.69 16.94
N GLY A 86 5.40 8.63 18.23
CA GLY A 86 6.75 8.53 18.77
C GLY A 86 6.94 7.30 19.64
N GLU A 87 8.12 6.69 19.54
CA GLU A 87 8.57 5.64 20.45
C GLU A 87 9.80 6.15 21.19
N ILE A 88 9.72 6.18 22.52
CA ILE A 88 10.76 6.74 23.40
C ILE A 88 11.33 5.64 24.28
N PHE A 89 12.55 5.83 24.79
CA PHE A 89 13.12 4.91 25.78
C PHE A 89 12.34 4.98 27.10
N MET A 90 12.30 3.86 27.83
CA MET A 90 11.76 3.83 29.20
C MET A 90 12.55 4.72 30.17
N ALA A 91 13.85 4.91 29.89
CA ALA A 91 14.74 5.72 30.70
C ALA A 91 14.27 7.19 30.74
N LYS A 92 14.18 7.75 31.95
CA LYS A 92 13.79 9.14 32.18
C LYS A 92 14.92 10.10 31.84
N LYS A 93 14.60 11.39 31.75
CA LYS A 93 15.59 12.46 31.53
C LYS A 93 16.73 12.45 32.56
N SER A 94 16.44 12.11 33.82
CA SER A 94 17.44 11.93 34.89
C SER A 94 18.41 10.80 34.57
N ASP A 95 17.89 9.65 34.15
CA ASP A 95 18.66 8.45 33.83
C ASP A 95 19.57 8.71 32.64
N TYR A 96 19.02 9.38 31.62
CA TYR A 96 19.78 9.82 30.46
C TYR A 96 21.01 10.65 30.85
N TYR A 97 20.83 11.69 31.68
CA TYR A 97 21.96 12.53 32.09
C TYR A 97 22.96 11.79 32.97
N HIS A 98 22.49 10.89 33.84
CA HIS A 98 23.38 10.06 34.64
C HIS A 98 24.23 9.14 33.77
N LEU A 99 23.62 8.42 32.83
CA LEU A 99 24.30 7.54 31.88
C LEU A 99 25.23 8.32 30.94
N LYS A 100 24.83 9.52 30.54
CA LYS A 100 25.66 10.41 29.73
C LYS A 100 26.93 10.81 30.48
N LYS A 101 26.82 11.25 31.74
CA LYS A 101 28.00 11.57 32.56
C LYS A 101 28.89 10.36 32.79
N GLN A 102 28.29 9.19 33.02
CA GLN A 102 29.03 7.95 33.18
C GLN A 102 29.86 7.63 31.92
N ILE A 103 29.23 7.61 30.74
CA ILE A 103 29.92 7.26 29.50
C ILE A 103 30.94 8.33 29.09
N GLU A 104 30.70 9.61 29.41
CA GLU A 104 31.65 10.71 29.18
C GLU A 104 32.94 10.56 30.00
N SER A 105 32.90 9.85 31.14
CA SER A 105 34.09 9.57 31.96
C SER A 105 34.85 8.30 31.55
N GLU A 106 34.33 7.53 30.60
CA GLU A 106 34.93 6.28 30.15
C GLU A 106 35.95 6.50 29.02
N LEU A 107 37.00 5.68 29.03
CA LEU A 107 37.97 5.58 27.95
C LEU A 107 37.59 4.42 27.03
N PHE A 108 37.73 4.62 25.73
CA PHE A 108 37.40 3.65 24.71
C PHE A 108 38.63 3.29 23.87
N ASP A 109 38.82 2.00 23.65
CA ASP A 109 39.92 1.50 22.82
C ASP A 109 39.71 1.92 21.37
N GLY A 110 40.76 2.47 20.75
CA GLY A 110 40.75 2.84 19.34
C GLY A 110 40.84 1.60 18.43
N THR A 111 40.20 1.65 17.27
CA THR A 111 40.14 0.53 16.30
C THR A 111 41.45 0.22 15.56
N ASP A 112 42.55 0.92 15.81
CA ASP A 112 43.86 0.70 15.16
C ASP A 112 45.00 1.07 16.11
N ASN A 113 45.55 0.13 16.89
CA ASN A 113 46.81 0.25 17.66
C ASN A 113 47.10 1.61 18.33
N GLN A 114 46.07 2.40 18.65
CA GLN A 114 46.14 3.77 19.13
C GLN A 114 45.63 3.83 20.56
N LEU A 115 46.31 4.68 21.34
CA LEU A 115 45.99 5.12 22.69
C LEU A 115 44.48 5.28 22.89
N SER A 116 44.00 4.83 24.05
CA SER A 116 42.61 4.94 24.50
C SER A 116 42.08 6.37 24.32
N LYS A 117 40.96 6.53 23.61
CA LYS A 117 40.32 7.82 23.32
C LYS A 117 39.21 8.09 24.34
N SER A 118 39.05 9.35 24.73
CA SER A 118 37.88 9.74 25.53
C SER A 118 36.61 9.65 24.70
N PHE A 119 35.46 9.39 25.33
CA PHE A 119 34.15 9.43 24.67
C PHE A 119 33.93 10.72 23.86
N LEU A 120 34.38 11.85 24.40
CA LEU A 120 34.20 13.18 23.79
C LEU A 120 35.02 13.33 22.51
N ASP A 121 36.10 12.58 22.36
CA ASP A 121 36.98 12.61 21.19
C ASP A 121 36.48 11.68 20.06
N LEU A 122 35.47 10.83 20.35
CA LEU A 122 34.87 9.97 19.34
C LEU A 122 34.03 10.78 18.33
N PRO A 123 33.87 10.30 17.09
CA PRO A 123 32.93 10.89 16.14
C PRO A 123 31.50 10.95 16.70
N LYS A 124 30.77 12.03 16.42
CA LYS A 124 29.39 12.24 16.94
C LYS A 124 28.44 11.07 16.66
N LEU A 125 28.56 10.40 15.51
CA LEU A 125 27.74 9.23 15.19
C LEU A 125 28.04 8.05 16.11
N GLU A 126 29.31 7.83 16.43
CA GLU A 126 29.75 6.77 17.34
C GLU A 126 29.34 7.08 18.78
N GLN A 127 29.51 8.33 19.23
CA GLN A 127 29.01 8.80 20.53
C GLN A 127 27.50 8.51 20.67
N GLN A 128 26.71 8.86 19.65
CA GLN A 128 25.26 8.60 19.66
C GLN A 128 24.92 7.11 19.69
N SER A 129 25.65 6.28 18.95
CA SER A 129 25.43 4.83 18.94
C SER A 129 25.71 4.22 20.31
N ARG A 130 26.89 4.51 20.88
CA ARG A 130 27.29 3.99 22.20
C ARG A 130 26.34 4.44 23.31
N LEU A 131 25.90 5.70 23.27
CA LEU A 131 24.92 6.23 24.22
C LEU A 131 23.54 5.54 24.07
N LYS A 132 23.08 5.31 22.84
CA LYS A 132 21.84 4.54 22.58
C LYS A 132 21.94 3.11 23.08
N ASP A 133 23.06 2.43 22.88
CA ASP A 133 23.27 1.07 23.35
C ASP A 133 23.30 1.00 24.88
N ARG A 134 23.94 1.98 25.53
CA ARG A 134 23.93 2.12 26.99
C ARG A 134 22.52 2.35 27.53
N LEU A 135 21.75 3.26 26.91
CA LEU A 135 20.35 3.50 27.24
C LEU A 135 19.49 2.25 27.05
N LYS A 136 19.70 1.50 25.97
CA LYS A 136 18.98 0.24 25.69
C LYS A 136 19.25 -0.79 26.78
N LYS A 137 20.51 -1.05 27.11
CA LYS A 137 20.91 -1.99 28.18
C LYS A 137 20.38 -1.56 29.54
N TYR A 138 20.50 -0.28 29.88
CA TYR A 138 19.97 0.26 31.13
C TYR A 138 18.45 0.10 31.21
N SER A 139 17.74 0.45 30.13
CA SER A 139 16.28 0.32 30.07
C SER A 139 15.81 -1.12 30.24
N GLN A 140 16.49 -2.07 29.59
CA GLN A 140 16.25 -3.51 29.79
C GLN A 140 16.50 -3.95 31.22
N LYS A 141 17.58 -3.49 31.84
CA LYS A 141 17.96 -3.91 33.20
C LYS A 141 17.02 -3.33 34.26
N VAL A 142 16.73 -2.04 34.19
CA VAL A 142 15.99 -1.31 35.24
C VAL A 142 14.49 -1.38 35.02
N TYR A 143 14.03 -1.21 33.79
CA TYR A 143 12.60 -1.16 33.44
C TYR A 143 12.06 -2.46 32.83
N ARG A 144 12.90 -3.49 32.65
CA ARG A 144 12.57 -4.78 31.99
C ARG A 144 12.06 -4.63 30.55
N ARG A 145 12.18 -3.44 29.97
CA ARG A 145 11.72 -3.07 28.63
C ARG A 145 12.58 -1.94 28.07
N VAL A 146 12.86 -1.97 26.76
CA VAL A 146 13.70 -0.95 26.10
C VAL A 146 12.93 0.36 25.87
N LEU A 147 11.81 0.25 25.16
CA LEU A 147 11.00 1.37 24.70
C LEU A 147 9.68 1.38 25.47
N ASP A 148 9.17 2.57 25.73
CA ASP A 148 7.82 2.75 26.24
C ASP A 148 6.78 2.44 25.15
N LYS A 149 5.52 2.32 25.55
CA LYS A 149 4.41 2.20 24.62
C LYS A 149 4.45 3.40 23.64
N PRO A 150 4.19 3.17 22.34
CA PRO A 150 4.14 4.26 21.38
C PRO A 150 3.13 5.32 21.81
N VAL A 151 3.54 6.59 21.79
CA VAL A 151 2.67 7.74 22.05
C VAL A 151 2.14 8.23 20.72
N THR A 152 0.84 8.51 20.65
CA THR A 152 0.18 9.10 19.49
C THR A 152 -0.43 10.44 19.88
N GLU A 153 -0.14 11.48 19.09
CA GLU A 153 -0.64 12.83 19.33
C GLU A 153 -1.29 13.36 18.04
N LEU A 154 -2.52 13.86 18.16
CA LEU A 154 -3.14 14.62 17.09
C LEU A 154 -2.52 16.02 17.05
N ARG A 155 -1.99 16.40 15.90
CA ARG A 155 -1.33 17.68 15.63
C ARG A 155 -2.01 18.37 14.45
N GLU A 156 -1.83 19.68 14.35
CA GLU A 156 -2.32 20.49 13.25
C GLU A 156 -1.11 21.05 12.46
N ALA A 157 -1.24 21.12 11.14
CA ALA A 157 -0.29 21.78 10.26
C ALA A 157 -0.99 22.94 9.54
N GLY A 158 -0.31 24.07 9.41
CA GLY A 158 -0.74 25.21 8.60
C GLY A 158 -0.16 25.11 7.19
N ILE A 159 -1.02 25.05 6.18
CA ILE A 159 -0.64 24.94 4.76
C ILE A 159 -0.96 26.25 4.05
N CYS A 160 0.08 26.93 3.58
CA CYS A 160 -0.04 28.13 2.77
C CYS A 160 -0.51 27.79 1.35
N MET A 161 -1.70 28.28 1.01
CA MET A 161 -2.32 28.13 -0.33
C MET A 161 -1.71 29.07 -1.37
N ARG A 162 -0.82 29.99 -1.00
CA ARG A 162 -0.19 30.98 -1.90
C ARG A 162 1.29 30.70 -2.22
N GLU A 163 1.93 29.77 -1.53
CA GLU A 163 3.34 29.45 -1.75
C GLU A 163 3.60 29.04 -3.22
N ASN A 164 4.80 29.23 -3.77
CA ASN A 164 5.14 28.80 -5.12
C ASN A 164 4.88 27.28 -5.31
N PRO A 165 3.97 26.87 -6.22
CA PRO A 165 3.49 25.49 -6.33
C PRO A 165 4.43 24.52 -7.08
N PHE A 166 5.73 24.84 -7.28
CA PHE A 166 6.62 24.02 -8.12
C PHE A 166 6.61 22.51 -7.79
N TYR A 167 6.48 22.13 -6.52
CA TYR A 167 6.44 20.73 -6.11
C TYR A 167 5.10 20.08 -6.50
N VAL A 168 3.99 20.75 -6.17
CA VAL A 168 2.62 20.32 -6.51
C VAL A 168 2.46 20.22 -8.03
N ASP A 169 2.97 21.19 -8.79
CA ASP A 169 2.94 21.19 -10.25
C ASP A 169 3.77 20.04 -10.83
N THR A 170 4.89 19.69 -10.22
CA THR A 170 5.69 18.52 -10.60
C THR A 170 4.91 17.22 -10.37
N VAL A 171 4.25 17.07 -9.21
CA VAL A 171 3.39 15.92 -8.92
C VAL A 171 2.24 15.83 -9.94
N ARG A 172 1.62 16.97 -10.27
CA ARG A 172 0.52 17.07 -11.25
C ARG A 172 1.00 16.60 -12.62
N SER A 173 2.14 17.10 -13.08
CA SER A 173 2.72 16.73 -14.38
C SER A 173 3.00 15.22 -14.47
N PHE A 174 3.56 14.61 -13.42
CA PHE A 174 3.81 13.16 -13.39
C PHE A 174 2.52 12.33 -13.35
N ARG A 175 1.50 12.79 -12.62
CA ARG A 175 0.18 12.14 -12.58
C ARG A 175 -0.48 12.19 -13.96
N ASP A 176 -0.53 13.36 -14.57
CA ASP A 176 -1.23 13.56 -15.85
C ASP A 176 -0.53 12.76 -16.97
N ARG A 177 0.81 12.72 -16.97
CA ARG A 177 1.59 11.85 -17.86
C ARG A 177 1.31 10.36 -17.65
N ARG A 178 1.15 9.92 -16.40
CA ARG A 178 0.74 8.54 -16.10
C ARG A 178 -0.65 8.25 -16.66
N TYR A 179 -1.59 9.19 -16.53
CA TYR A 179 -2.96 9.03 -17.03
C TYR A 179 -3.00 8.94 -18.56
N GLU A 180 -2.14 9.67 -19.27
CA GLU A 180 -1.96 9.51 -20.71
C GLU A 180 -1.58 8.06 -21.08
N TYR A 181 -0.56 7.50 -20.42
CA TYR A 181 -0.15 6.11 -20.67
C TYR A 181 -1.20 5.09 -20.24
N LYS A 182 -1.93 5.33 -19.14
CA LYS A 182 -3.05 4.47 -18.70
C LYS A 182 -4.17 4.48 -19.75
N GLY A 183 -4.50 5.65 -20.30
CA GLY A 183 -5.47 5.81 -21.38
C GLY A 183 -5.04 5.08 -22.65
N LEU A 184 -3.78 5.25 -23.07
CA LEU A 184 -3.22 4.54 -24.22
C LEU A 184 -3.22 3.02 -24.02
N ASN A 185 -2.89 2.52 -22.83
CA ASN A 185 -2.98 1.10 -22.50
C ASN A 185 -4.41 0.57 -22.69
N LYS A 186 -5.43 1.31 -22.21
CA LYS A 186 -6.84 0.93 -22.39
C LYS A 186 -7.24 0.89 -23.87
N VAL A 187 -6.84 1.89 -24.65
CA VAL A 187 -7.09 1.94 -26.10
C VAL A 187 -6.46 0.73 -26.81
N TRP A 188 -5.21 0.40 -26.50
CA TRP A 188 -4.51 -0.72 -27.13
C TRP A 188 -5.02 -2.09 -26.69
N LYS A 189 -5.55 -2.23 -25.46
CA LYS A 189 -6.30 -3.45 -25.05
C LYS A 189 -7.57 -3.64 -25.88
N GLY A 190 -8.28 -2.56 -26.19
CA GLY A 190 -9.42 -2.58 -27.12
C GLY A 190 -9.00 -3.04 -28.51
N LYS A 191 -7.97 -2.41 -29.09
CA LYS A 191 -7.41 -2.79 -30.40
C LYS A 191 -6.91 -4.24 -30.44
N LEU A 192 -6.32 -4.74 -29.36
CA LEU A 192 -5.88 -6.14 -29.27
C LEU A 192 -7.07 -7.09 -29.34
N SER A 193 -8.18 -6.75 -28.68
CA SER A 193 -9.41 -7.54 -28.72
C SER A 193 -10.01 -7.56 -30.13
N GLU A 194 -10.05 -6.40 -30.80
CA GLU A 194 -10.47 -6.29 -32.20
C GLU A 194 -9.54 -7.07 -33.16
N ALA A 195 -8.22 -7.00 -32.96
CA ALA A 195 -7.24 -7.71 -33.78
C ALA A 195 -7.35 -9.22 -33.61
N LYS A 196 -7.59 -9.72 -32.39
CA LYS A 196 -7.87 -11.14 -32.11
C LYS A 196 -9.14 -11.61 -32.82
N ALA A 197 -10.21 -10.81 -32.77
CA ALA A 197 -11.45 -11.11 -33.50
C ALA A 197 -11.26 -11.11 -35.03
N GLY A 198 -10.39 -10.23 -35.54
CA GLY A 198 -10.06 -10.14 -36.97
C GLY A 198 -9.04 -11.19 -37.47
N GLY A 199 -8.39 -11.94 -36.59
CA GLY A 199 -7.51 -13.06 -36.93
C GLY A 199 -6.20 -12.72 -37.65
N ASN A 200 -5.79 -11.44 -37.74
CA ASN A 200 -4.56 -11.04 -38.43
C ASN A 200 -3.34 -11.15 -37.48
N PRO A 201 -2.38 -12.07 -37.71
CA PRO A 201 -1.28 -12.30 -36.78
C PRO A 201 -0.37 -11.08 -36.57
N MET A 202 -0.12 -10.29 -37.63
CA MET A 202 0.74 -9.10 -37.53
C MET A 202 0.10 -8.02 -36.65
N LYS A 203 -1.21 -7.79 -36.81
CA LYS A 203 -1.94 -6.80 -36.00
C LYS A 203 -2.09 -7.25 -34.54
N ILE A 204 -2.23 -8.56 -34.30
CA ILE A 204 -2.28 -9.12 -32.96
C ILE A 204 -0.94 -8.88 -32.25
N GLN A 205 0.18 -9.18 -32.92
CA GLN A 205 1.51 -8.97 -32.36
C GLN A 205 1.77 -7.49 -32.06
N GLU A 206 1.49 -6.59 -33.02
CA GLU A 206 1.65 -5.14 -32.82
C GLU A 206 0.82 -4.65 -31.63
N ALA A 207 -0.45 -5.01 -31.56
CA ALA A 207 -1.31 -4.59 -30.46
C ALA A 207 -0.85 -5.15 -29.11
N GLN A 208 -0.33 -6.39 -29.09
CA GLN A 208 0.22 -7.00 -27.88
C GLN A 208 1.48 -6.28 -27.41
N ASP A 209 2.40 -5.95 -28.31
CA ASP A 209 3.63 -5.20 -27.98
C ASP A 209 3.29 -3.81 -27.41
N MET A 210 2.31 -3.12 -28.01
CA MET A 210 1.87 -1.82 -27.52
C MET A 210 1.18 -1.89 -26.16
N VAL A 211 0.39 -2.95 -25.90
CA VAL A 211 -0.18 -3.19 -24.56
C VAL A 211 0.92 -3.34 -23.52
N VAL A 212 1.95 -4.15 -23.80
CA VAL A 212 3.09 -4.35 -22.90
C VAL A 212 3.86 -3.05 -22.68
N LEU A 213 4.11 -2.28 -23.74
CA LEU A 213 4.82 -1.00 -23.66
C LEU A 213 4.09 0.00 -22.75
N TYR A 214 2.81 0.25 -23.01
CA TYR A 214 2.06 1.24 -22.23
C TYR A 214 1.74 0.78 -20.81
N ASP A 215 1.60 -0.53 -20.58
CA ASP A 215 1.48 -1.06 -19.23
C ASP A 215 2.78 -0.83 -18.44
N SER A 216 3.92 -1.11 -19.07
CA SER A 216 5.24 -0.87 -18.46
C SER A 216 5.46 0.62 -18.16
N LEU A 217 5.11 1.50 -19.08
CA LEU A 217 5.25 2.96 -18.91
C LEU A 217 4.36 3.50 -17.79
N GLN A 218 3.09 3.08 -17.71
CA GLN A 218 2.20 3.55 -16.65
C GLN A 218 2.63 3.01 -15.28
N LEU A 219 3.12 1.76 -15.19
CA LEU A 219 3.63 1.17 -13.96
C LEU A 219 4.92 1.86 -13.49
N ALA A 220 5.85 2.17 -14.40
CA ALA A 220 7.05 2.93 -14.07
C ALA A 220 6.69 4.31 -13.48
N HIS A 221 5.72 5.01 -14.09
CA HIS A 221 5.24 6.28 -13.57
C HIS A 221 4.48 6.13 -12.25
N LYS A 222 3.74 5.03 -12.03
CA LYS A 222 3.10 4.72 -10.74
C LYS A 222 4.13 4.67 -9.62
N CYS A 223 5.26 3.99 -9.83
CA CYS A 223 6.34 3.89 -8.83
C CYS A 223 6.93 5.27 -8.49
N ILE A 224 7.24 6.09 -9.50
CA ILE A 224 7.76 7.44 -9.28
C ILE A 224 6.73 8.33 -8.61
N LEU A 225 5.48 8.28 -9.05
CA LEU A 225 4.39 9.09 -8.53
C LEU A 225 4.16 8.82 -7.04
N ASN A 226 4.12 7.54 -6.65
CA ASN A 226 4.02 7.14 -5.23
C ASN A 226 5.26 7.51 -4.42
N SER A 227 6.41 7.67 -5.06
CA SER A 227 7.65 8.08 -4.39
C SER A 227 7.65 9.55 -3.96
N PHE A 228 6.86 10.45 -4.56
CA PHE A 228 6.79 11.86 -4.14
C PHE A 228 6.32 12.01 -2.69
N TYR A 229 5.34 11.22 -2.26
CA TYR A 229 4.94 11.19 -0.85
C TYR A 229 6.07 10.61 0.03
N GLY A 230 6.70 9.51 -0.38
CA GLY A 230 7.79 8.91 0.39
C GLY A 230 9.05 9.78 0.47
N TYR A 231 9.29 10.61 -0.56
CA TYR A 231 10.46 11.47 -0.70
C TYR A 231 10.54 12.50 0.42
N VAL A 232 9.42 13.08 0.85
CA VAL A 232 9.41 14.11 1.88
C VAL A 232 9.79 13.58 3.27
N MET A 233 9.85 12.25 3.43
CA MET A 233 10.35 11.57 4.63
C MET A 233 11.72 10.90 4.44
N ARG A 234 12.31 11.00 3.24
CA ARG A 234 13.61 10.39 2.94
C ARG A 234 14.72 11.12 3.68
N LYS A 235 15.60 10.36 4.34
CA LYS A 235 16.82 10.91 4.97
C LYS A 235 17.67 11.64 3.93
N GLY A 236 18.03 12.90 4.22
CA GLY A 236 18.78 13.76 3.30
C GLY A 236 17.99 14.29 2.10
N ALA A 237 16.65 14.23 2.14
CA ALA A 237 15.82 14.93 1.17
C ALA A 237 16.02 16.45 1.27
N ARG A 238 16.03 17.14 0.13
CA ARG A 238 16.11 18.61 0.08
C ARG A 238 14.83 19.26 0.59
N TRP A 239 13.69 18.62 0.30
CA TRP A 239 12.37 19.06 0.74
C TRP A 239 11.79 18.01 1.70
N TYR A 240 12.30 18.00 2.93
CA TYR A 240 11.82 17.12 4.00
C TYR A 240 10.67 17.80 4.74
N SER A 241 9.58 17.07 5.00
CA SER A 241 8.51 17.50 5.91
C SER A 241 7.75 16.29 6.45
N MET A 242 7.78 16.13 7.78
CA MET A 242 7.04 15.08 8.47
C MET A 242 5.55 15.40 8.55
N GLU A 243 5.24 16.67 8.75
CA GLU A 243 3.91 17.24 8.81
C GLU A 243 3.15 16.96 7.51
N MET A 244 3.76 17.26 6.36
CA MET A 244 3.16 16.97 5.05
C MET A 244 2.85 15.48 4.90
N ALA A 245 3.80 14.60 5.22
CA ALA A 245 3.57 13.17 5.12
C ALA A 245 2.49 12.67 6.10
N GLY A 246 2.46 13.25 7.30
CA GLY A 246 1.43 13.00 8.30
C GLY A 246 0.04 13.40 7.80
N VAL A 247 -0.09 14.60 7.24
CA VAL A 247 -1.37 15.11 6.70
C VAL A 247 -1.86 14.22 5.56
N VAL A 248 -0.99 13.84 4.62
CA VAL A 248 -1.36 12.98 3.48
C VAL A 248 -1.91 11.63 3.97
N THR A 249 -1.19 10.96 4.86
CA THR A 249 -1.59 9.63 5.37
C THR A 249 -2.83 9.69 6.24
N TYR A 250 -2.96 10.70 7.09
CA TYR A 250 -4.11 10.85 7.96
C TYR A 250 -5.38 11.21 7.18
N THR A 251 -5.26 12.10 6.19
CA THR A 251 -6.36 12.41 5.27
C THR A 251 -6.78 11.17 4.49
N GLY A 252 -5.82 10.39 3.98
CA GLY A 252 -6.12 9.14 3.28
C GLY A 252 -6.84 8.14 4.17
N ALA A 253 -6.37 7.94 5.40
CA ALA A 253 -7.02 7.07 6.38
C ALA A 253 -8.47 7.50 6.66
N LYS A 254 -8.74 8.80 6.82
CA LYS A 254 -10.10 9.33 7.02
C LYS A 254 -11.01 9.05 5.82
N ILE A 255 -10.51 9.24 4.59
CA ILE A 255 -11.28 8.98 3.36
C ILE A 255 -11.72 7.51 3.29
N ILE A 256 -10.79 6.58 3.52
CA ILE A 256 -11.09 5.14 3.46
C ILE A 256 -11.97 4.69 4.64
N GLN A 257 -11.78 5.26 5.83
CA GLN A 257 -12.66 4.99 6.97
C GLN A 257 -14.10 5.44 6.69
N ASN A 258 -14.28 6.63 6.11
CA ASN A 258 -15.62 7.12 5.74
C ASN A 258 -16.26 6.26 4.66
N ALA A 259 -15.51 5.90 3.62
CA ALA A 259 -15.98 4.98 2.57
C ALA A 259 -16.37 3.61 3.16
N ARG A 260 -15.56 3.06 4.07
CA ARG A 260 -15.86 1.81 4.79
C ARG A 260 -17.17 1.91 5.58
N LEU A 261 -17.36 3.00 6.33
CA LEU A 261 -18.59 3.22 7.10
C LEU A 261 -19.84 3.30 6.22
N LEU A 262 -19.72 3.82 5.00
CA LEU A 262 -20.81 3.78 4.03
C LEU A 262 -21.04 2.36 3.51
N VAL A 263 -19.98 1.67 3.09
CA VAL A 263 -20.03 0.30 2.57
C VAL A 263 -20.62 -0.68 3.60
N GLU A 264 -20.27 -0.55 4.89
CA GLU A 264 -20.82 -1.35 5.99
C GLU A 264 -22.35 -1.22 6.14
N LYS A 265 -22.95 -0.11 5.71
CA LYS A 265 -24.38 0.11 5.79
C LYS A 265 -25.17 -0.50 4.63
N ILE A 266 -24.50 -0.74 3.50
CA ILE A 266 -25.14 -1.18 2.25
C ILE A 266 -24.68 -2.57 1.80
N GLY A 267 -23.67 -3.14 2.44
CA GLY A 267 -23.06 -4.42 2.12
C GLY A 267 -22.07 -4.86 3.19
N LYS A 268 -21.13 -5.72 2.81
CA LYS A 268 -20.11 -6.26 3.72
C LYS A 268 -18.71 -5.92 3.23
N PRO A 269 -17.91 -5.11 3.96
CA PRO A 269 -16.49 -5.01 3.67
C PRO A 269 -15.81 -6.33 4.03
N LEU A 270 -14.91 -6.78 3.16
CA LEU A 270 -14.20 -8.05 3.28
C LEU A 270 -12.75 -7.84 3.71
N GLU A 271 -12.05 -6.89 3.07
CA GLU A 271 -10.68 -6.49 3.40
C GLU A 271 -10.52 -5.00 3.10
N LEU A 272 -9.71 -4.31 3.92
CA LEU A 272 -9.42 -2.89 3.76
C LEU A 272 -7.92 -2.70 3.66
N ASP A 273 -7.49 -2.08 2.56
CA ASP A 273 -6.10 -1.76 2.29
C ASP A 273 -5.82 -0.26 2.47
N THR A 274 -4.71 0.25 1.93
CA THR A 274 -4.30 1.65 2.16
C THR A 274 -5.23 2.65 1.49
N ASP A 275 -5.68 2.31 0.29
CA ASP A 275 -6.42 3.15 -0.64
C ASP A 275 -7.68 2.47 -1.20
N GLY A 276 -7.93 1.21 -0.85
CA GLY A 276 -9.03 0.42 -1.39
C GLY A 276 -9.80 -0.41 -0.37
N ILE A 277 -11.03 -0.75 -0.75
CA ILE A 277 -11.94 -1.59 0.02
C ILE A 277 -12.42 -2.72 -0.89
N TRP A 278 -12.15 -3.95 -0.48
CA TRP A 278 -12.82 -5.13 -1.01
C TRP A 278 -14.16 -5.27 -0.31
N CYS A 279 -15.25 -5.40 -1.06
CA CYS A 279 -16.58 -5.54 -0.50
C CYS A 279 -17.47 -6.50 -1.29
N ALA A 280 -18.44 -7.06 -0.58
CA ALA A 280 -19.57 -7.78 -1.14
C ALA A 280 -20.81 -6.89 -1.03
N LEU A 281 -21.37 -6.49 -2.17
CA LEU A 281 -22.66 -5.80 -2.26
C LEU A 281 -23.77 -6.80 -2.60
N PRO A 282 -25.04 -6.51 -2.27
CA PRO A 282 -26.16 -7.35 -2.68
C PRO A 282 -26.22 -7.52 -4.21
N GLY A 283 -26.55 -8.71 -4.71
CA GLY A 283 -26.74 -9.01 -6.15
C GLY A 283 -27.72 -8.07 -6.87
N SER A 284 -28.68 -7.52 -6.13
CA SER A 284 -29.68 -6.58 -6.64
C SER A 284 -29.26 -5.10 -6.56
N PHE A 285 -28.06 -4.81 -6.07
CA PHE A 285 -27.55 -3.44 -5.91
C PHE A 285 -27.41 -2.72 -7.27
N PRO A 286 -27.66 -1.40 -7.37
CA PRO A 286 -27.43 -0.67 -8.62
C PRO A 286 -25.96 -0.72 -9.04
N GLU A 287 -25.69 -1.22 -10.25
CA GLU A 287 -24.32 -1.36 -10.79
C GLU A 287 -24.03 -0.29 -11.86
N ASN A 288 -24.06 -0.68 -13.13
CA ASN A 288 -23.63 0.13 -14.25
C ASN A 288 -24.83 0.70 -15.02
N PHE A 289 -24.79 2.00 -15.29
CA PHE A 289 -25.84 2.70 -16.04
C PHE A 289 -25.22 3.52 -17.17
N THR A 290 -25.94 3.64 -18.29
CA THR A 290 -25.45 4.39 -19.46
C THR A 290 -26.38 5.55 -19.78
N PHE A 291 -25.85 6.76 -19.65
CA PHE A 291 -26.49 7.98 -20.11
C PHE A 291 -26.27 8.16 -21.62
N LYS A 292 -27.37 8.36 -22.34
CA LYS A 292 -27.44 8.71 -23.75
C LYS A 292 -27.35 10.23 -23.85
N THR A 293 -26.54 10.71 -24.78
CA THR A 293 -26.41 12.15 -25.03
C THR A 293 -27.00 12.54 -26.38
N ASN A 294 -27.15 13.85 -26.61
CA ASN A 294 -27.56 14.42 -27.90
C ASN A 294 -26.62 14.00 -29.04
N ASP A 295 -25.36 13.67 -28.74
CA ASP A 295 -24.42 13.06 -29.68
C ASP A 295 -24.47 11.53 -29.55
N LEU A 296 -25.04 10.86 -30.56
CA LEU A 296 -25.23 9.41 -30.59
C LEU A 296 -23.91 8.61 -30.41
N LYS A 297 -22.75 9.22 -30.69
CA LYS A 297 -21.43 8.58 -30.52
C LYS A 297 -20.87 8.73 -29.10
N LYS A 298 -21.40 9.65 -28.29
CA LYS A 298 -20.96 9.89 -26.92
C LYS A 298 -21.96 9.28 -25.94
N LYS A 299 -21.57 8.17 -25.35
CA LYS A 299 -22.28 7.53 -24.23
C LYS A 299 -21.45 7.71 -22.96
N LEU A 300 -22.11 8.04 -21.86
CA LEU A 300 -21.47 8.13 -20.55
C LEU A 300 -21.94 6.94 -19.71
N THR A 301 -21.05 5.97 -19.50
CA THR A 301 -21.29 4.86 -18.58
C THR A 301 -20.76 5.22 -17.20
N ILE A 302 -21.60 5.06 -16.19
CA ILE A 302 -21.24 5.21 -14.79
C ILE A 302 -21.35 3.86 -14.09
N SER A 303 -20.55 3.70 -13.03
CA SER A 303 -20.77 2.68 -12.02
C SER A 303 -21.27 3.36 -10.76
N TYR A 304 -22.49 3.03 -10.33
CA TYR A 304 -23.15 3.67 -9.19
C TYR A 304 -22.37 3.51 -7.87
N PRO A 305 -21.81 2.32 -7.52
CA PRO A 305 -20.96 2.17 -6.34
C PRO A 305 -19.73 3.10 -6.33
N CYS A 306 -19.17 3.38 -7.50
CA CYS A 306 -18.06 4.31 -7.65
C CYS A 306 -18.50 5.76 -7.50
N VAL A 307 -19.55 6.15 -8.24
CA VAL A 307 -20.06 7.54 -8.24
C VAL A 307 -20.58 7.94 -6.87
N MET A 308 -21.26 7.06 -6.13
CA MET A 308 -21.74 7.40 -4.78
C MET A 308 -20.60 7.77 -3.84
N LEU A 309 -19.47 7.06 -3.90
CA LEU A 309 -18.29 7.35 -3.10
C LEU A 309 -17.60 8.63 -3.57
N ASN A 310 -17.51 8.86 -4.88
CA ASN A 310 -16.93 10.09 -5.43
C ASN A 310 -17.71 11.34 -5.02
N VAL A 311 -19.04 11.25 -4.95
CA VAL A 311 -19.89 12.34 -4.43
C VAL A 311 -19.62 12.58 -2.95
N ASP A 312 -19.50 11.53 -2.14
CA ASP A 312 -19.17 11.68 -0.71
C ASP A 312 -17.77 12.27 -0.51
N VAL A 313 -16.77 11.79 -1.26
CA VAL A 313 -15.40 12.33 -1.22
C VAL A 313 -15.39 13.80 -1.61
N ALA A 314 -16.05 14.19 -2.69
CA ALA A 314 -16.13 15.58 -3.13
C ALA A 314 -16.78 16.47 -2.07
N ARG A 315 -17.86 16.03 -1.43
CA ARG A 315 -18.53 16.80 -0.36
C ARG A 315 -17.64 17.02 0.86
N ASN A 316 -16.84 16.01 1.23
CA ASN A 316 -16.10 16.01 2.49
C ASN A 316 -14.64 16.47 2.34
N ASN A 317 -14.07 16.46 1.14
CA ASN A 317 -12.63 16.65 0.93
C ASN A 317 -12.27 17.72 -0.11
N THR A 318 -13.24 18.40 -0.71
CA THR A 318 -12.96 19.54 -1.60
C THR A 318 -12.23 20.65 -0.85
N ASN A 319 -11.22 21.22 -1.50
CA ASN A 319 -10.48 22.36 -0.99
C ASN A 319 -11.00 23.65 -1.65
N ASP A 320 -11.89 24.36 -0.96
CA ASP A 320 -12.42 25.66 -1.41
C ASP A 320 -11.47 26.84 -1.17
N GLN A 321 -10.30 26.58 -0.57
CA GLN A 321 -9.30 27.60 -0.25
C GLN A 321 -8.15 27.64 -1.27
N TYR A 322 -8.21 26.84 -2.34
CA TYR A 322 -7.10 26.70 -3.28
C TYR A 322 -6.84 28.03 -4.00
N GLN A 323 -5.61 28.56 -3.90
CA GLN A 323 -5.25 29.83 -4.53
C GLN A 323 -4.18 29.65 -5.62
N THR A 324 -4.40 30.31 -6.76
CA THR A 324 -3.47 30.32 -7.89
C THR A 324 -3.12 31.76 -8.25
N LEU A 325 -1.83 32.00 -8.48
CA LEU A 325 -1.32 33.30 -8.89
C LEU A 325 -1.74 33.57 -10.34
N VAL A 326 -2.57 34.60 -10.58
CA VAL A 326 -3.03 35.00 -11.92
C VAL A 326 -2.24 36.16 -12.49
N ASN A 327 -1.68 37.04 -11.66
CA ASN A 327 -0.83 38.11 -12.12
C ASN A 327 0.42 38.23 -11.22
N PRO A 328 1.61 37.83 -11.74
CA PRO A 328 2.84 37.85 -10.97
C PRO A 328 3.35 39.24 -10.59
N VAL A 329 3.02 40.27 -11.37
CA VAL A 329 3.53 41.64 -11.18
C VAL A 329 2.86 42.30 -9.97
N ASN A 330 1.53 42.22 -9.89
CA ASN A 330 0.75 42.76 -8.77
C ASN A 330 0.51 41.74 -7.65
N LYS A 331 1.01 40.50 -7.81
CA LYS A 331 0.84 39.39 -6.88
C LYS A 331 -0.64 39.06 -6.57
N THR A 332 -1.49 39.13 -7.59
CA THR A 332 -2.93 38.83 -7.46
C THR A 332 -3.21 37.33 -7.60
N TYR A 333 -4.03 36.80 -6.71
CA TYR A 333 -4.44 35.39 -6.66
C TYR A 333 -5.95 35.25 -6.90
N THR A 334 -6.36 34.17 -7.56
CA THR A 334 -7.76 33.71 -7.61
C THR A 334 -7.95 32.51 -6.71
N ILE A 335 -9.16 32.41 -6.14
CA ILE A 335 -9.59 31.28 -5.30
C ILE A 335 -10.52 30.41 -6.13
N HIS A 336 -10.36 29.08 -6.04
CA HIS A 336 -11.26 28.11 -6.63
C HIS A 336 -11.30 26.84 -5.76
N SER A 337 -12.33 26.03 -6.00
CA SER A 337 -12.47 24.70 -5.41
C SER A 337 -11.65 23.69 -6.19
N GLU A 338 -10.85 22.88 -5.49
CA GLU A 338 -10.07 21.79 -6.07
C GLU A 338 -10.41 20.49 -5.36
N CYS A 339 -10.71 19.43 -6.13
CA CYS A 339 -10.75 18.05 -5.66
C CYS A 339 -10.39 17.13 -6.83
N SER A 340 -9.34 16.33 -6.66
CA SER A 340 -8.90 15.34 -7.66
C SER A 340 -8.91 13.91 -7.12
N ILE A 341 -9.54 13.71 -5.96
CA ILE A 341 -9.60 12.41 -5.28
C ILE A 341 -10.83 11.69 -5.80
N GLU A 342 -10.61 10.59 -6.50
CA GLU A 342 -11.67 9.79 -7.10
C GLU A 342 -11.38 8.31 -6.84
N PHE A 343 -12.41 7.60 -6.37
CA PHE A 343 -12.50 6.15 -6.47
C PHE A 343 -12.61 5.72 -7.93
N GLU A 344 -11.97 4.59 -8.21
CA GLU A 344 -12.18 3.70 -9.32
C GLU A 344 -12.81 2.42 -8.78
N VAL A 345 -13.46 1.68 -9.67
CA VAL A 345 -14.09 0.41 -9.35
C VAL A 345 -13.55 -0.66 -10.28
N ASP A 346 -13.15 -1.78 -9.68
CA ASP A 346 -12.78 -2.99 -10.38
C ASP A 346 -13.71 -4.14 -9.95
N GLY A 347 -14.17 -4.92 -10.92
CA GLY A 347 -15.16 -5.99 -10.74
C GLY A 347 -16.42 -5.79 -11.61
N PRO A 348 -17.48 -6.58 -11.37
CA PRO A 348 -17.59 -7.58 -10.31
C PRO A 348 -16.70 -8.80 -10.55
N TYR A 349 -16.24 -9.42 -9.46
CA TYR A 349 -15.42 -10.64 -9.48
C TYR A 349 -16.24 -11.89 -9.16
N LYS A 350 -15.76 -13.04 -9.63
CA LYS A 350 -16.40 -14.35 -9.41
C LYS A 350 -16.27 -14.84 -7.98
N ALA A 351 -15.05 -14.75 -7.44
CA ALA A 351 -14.73 -15.30 -6.13
C ALA A 351 -13.59 -14.51 -5.49
N MET A 352 -13.62 -14.45 -4.16
CA MET A 352 -12.56 -13.93 -3.31
C MET A 352 -12.34 -14.86 -2.13
N ILE A 353 -11.10 -15.29 -1.91
CA ILE A 353 -10.71 -16.20 -0.84
C ILE A 353 -9.82 -15.43 0.13
N ILE A 354 -10.22 -15.37 1.40
CA ILE A 354 -9.50 -14.69 2.48
C ILE A 354 -9.20 -15.71 3.59
N PRO A 355 -7.94 -15.87 4.02
CA PRO A 355 -7.58 -16.80 5.08
C PRO A 355 -7.92 -16.23 6.46
N ALA A 356 -8.27 -17.12 7.40
CA ALA A 356 -8.44 -16.77 8.80
C ALA A 356 -7.14 -16.98 9.61
N SER A 357 -6.99 -16.24 10.71
CA SER A 357 -5.90 -16.47 11.67
C SER A 357 -6.12 -17.76 12.46
N LYS A 358 -5.01 -18.34 12.95
CA LYS A 358 -5.05 -19.41 13.95
C LYS A 358 -5.42 -18.90 15.35
N GLU A 359 -5.17 -17.61 15.60
CA GLU A 359 -5.47 -16.96 16.88
C GLU A 359 -6.85 -16.30 16.83
N GLU A 360 -7.68 -16.60 17.82
CA GLU A 360 -9.02 -16.04 17.96
C GLU A 360 -8.98 -14.50 18.03
N GLY A 361 -9.88 -13.84 17.29
CA GLY A 361 -9.98 -12.37 17.26
C GLY A 361 -8.85 -11.67 16.48
N ILE A 362 -7.91 -12.40 15.90
CA ILE A 362 -6.86 -11.82 15.04
C ILE A 362 -7.22 -12.02 13.57
N LEU A 363 -7.15 -10.95 12.79
CA LEU A 363 -7.35 -10.99 11.34
C LEU A 363 -6.01 -11.03 10.62
N ILE A 364 -5.94 -11.82 9.53
CA ILE A 364 -4.78 -11.81 8.63
C ILE A 364 -5.02 -10.75 7.55
N LYS A 365 -4.24 -9.68 7.60
CA LYS A 365 -4.31 -8.62 6.60
C LYS A 365 -3.44 -8.93 5.39
N LYS A 366 -3.78 -8.35 4.24
CA LYS A 366 -3.00 -8.36 2.99
C LYS A 366 -2.75 -9.75 2.42
N ARG A 367 -3.66 -10.70 2.67
CA ARG A 367 -3.62 -12.05 2.09
C ARG A 367 -4.99 -12.39 1.52
N TYR A 368 -5.06 -12.52 0.20
CA TYR A 368 -6.31 -12.88 -0.49
C TYR A 368 -6.03 -13.30 -1.93
N ALA A 369 -6.94 -14.10 -2.50
CA ALA A 369 -6.95 -14.53 -3.88
C ALA A 369 -8.28 -14.14 -4.52
N VAL A 370 -8.26 -13.58 -5.72
CA VAL A 370 -9.44 -13.05 -6.42
C VAL A 370 -9.48 -13.60 -7.84
N PHE A 371 -10.66 -14.01 -8.29
CA PHE A 371 -10.87 -14.59 -9.60
C PHE A 371 -11.84 -13.77 -10.45
N ASN A 372 -11.50 -13.61 -11.74
CA ASN A 372 -12.38 -13.04 -12.75
C ASN A 372 -13.56 -13.98 -13.05
N ASP A 373 -14.58 -13.45 -13.74
CA ASP A 373 -15.76 -14.22 -14.15
C ASP A 373 -15.42 -15.43 -15.05
N ASP A 374 -14.40 -15.29 -15.89
CA ASP A 374 -13.87 -16.36 -16.74
C ASP A 374 -13.10 -17.45 -15.96
N GLY A 375 -12.95 -17.30 -14.64
CA GLY A 375 -12.22 -18.22 -13.76
C GLY A 375 -10.71 -17.99 -13.72
N THR A 376 -10.18 -17.00 -14.45
CA THR A 376 -8.76 -16.67 -14.37
C THR A 376 -8.43 -15.95 -13.06
N LEU A 377 -7.24 -16.20 -12.52
CA LEU A 377 -6.74 -15.53 -11.33
C LEU A 377 -6.48 -14.05 -11.63
N ALA A 378 -7.29 -13.17 -11.04
CA ALA A 378 -7.21 -11.73 -11.19
C ALA A 378 -6.10 -11.14 -10.31
N GLU A 379 -6.10 -11.51 -9.03
CA GLU A 379 -5.18 -10.97 -8.04
C GLU A 379 -4.82 -12.00 -6.98
N LEU A 380 -3.54 -12.04 -6.59
CA LEU A 380 -3.03 -12.90 -5.53
C LEU A 380 -2.03 -12.13 -4.67
N LYS A 381 -2.37 -11.90 -3.40
CA LYS A 381 -1.60 -11.05 -2.49
C LYS A 381 -1.15 -11.78 -1.24
N GLY A 382 0.06 -11.45 -0.79
CA GLY A 382 0.62 -11.82 0.52
C GLY A 382 0.99 -13.29 0.75
N PHE A 383 0.44 -14.21 -0.05
CA PHE A 383 0.74 -15.64 0.00
C PHE A 383 2.18 -15.98 -0.41
N GLU A 384 2.68 -17.08 0.15
CA GLU A 384 4.02 -17.60 0.01
C GLU A 384 4.41 -17.86 -1.46
N ILE A 385 3.47 -18.30 -2.30
CA ILE A 385 3.65 -18.48 -3.75
C ILE A 385 4.21 -17.24 -4.48
N LYS A 386 3.87 -16.01 -4.03
CA LYS A 386 4.39 -14.76 -4.63
C LYS A 386 5.70 -14.27 -3.99
N ARG A 387 6.17 -14.90 -2.91
CA ARG A 387 7.40 -14.50 -2.21
C ARG A 387 8.62 -15.17 -2.85
N ARG A 388 9.79 -14.52 -2.79
CA ARG A 388 11.02 -15.06 -3.39
C ARG A 388 11.56 -16.30 -2.65
N GLY A 389 11.45 -16.33 -1.33
CA GLY A 389 11.84 -17.46 -0.47
C GLY A 389 10.68 -18.38 -0.10
N GLU A 390 10.64 -18.86 1.14
CA GLU A 390 9.62 -19.75 1.72
C GLU A 390 9.77 -21.22 1.28
N LEU A 391 9.06 -22.11 1.99
CA LEU A 391 9.04 -23.55 1.74
C LEU A 391 8.39 -23.87 0.39
N LYS A 392 9.11 -24.56 -0.49
CA LYS A 392 8.64 -24.87 -1.86
C LYS A 392 7.34 -25.67 -1.86
N LEU A 393 7.21 -26.65 -0.96
CA LEU A 393 6.00 -27.44 -0.75
C LEU A 393 4.74 -26.55 -0.63
N ILE A 394 4.80 -25.52 0.22
CA ILE A 394 3.67 -24.62 0.46
C ILE A 394 3.33 -23.82 -0.79
N LYS A 395 4.34 -23.40 -1.57
CA LYS A 395 4.12 -22.66 -2.82
C LYS A 395 3.38 -23.51 -3.85
N VAL A 396 3.77 -24.78 -3.98
CA VAL A 396 3.14 -25.72 -4.92
C VAL A 396 1.74 -26.10 -4.45
N PHE A 397 1.58 -26.38 -3.15
CA PHE A 397 0.27 -26.59 -2.54
C PHE A 397 -0.68 -25.42 -2.82
N GLN A 398 -0.25 -24.19 -2.55
CA GLN A 398 -1.05 -22.99 -2.83
C GLN A 398 -1.41 -22.85 -4.31
N ALA A 399 -0.47 -23.13 -5.21
CA ALA A 399 -0.71 -23.04 -6.65
C ALA A 399 -1.83 -23.98 -7.11
N GLU A 400 -1.87 -25.21 -6.57
CA GLU A 400 -2.92 -26.17 -6.90
C GLU A 400 -4.23 -25.91 -6.15
N LEU A 401 -4.16 -25.38 -4.93
CA LEU A 401 -5.30 -25.19 -4.05
C LEU A 401 -6.26 -24.11 -4.57
N PHE A 402 -5.73 -22.97 -5.02
CA PHE A 402 -6.56 -21.79 -5.30
C PHE A 402 -7.58 -22.03 -6.41
N ASP A 403 -7.20 -22.70 -7.48
CA ASP A 403 -8.11 -22.99 -8.60
C ASP A 403 -9.25 -23.94 -8.19
N LYS A 404 -9.07 -24.76 -7.15
CA LYS A 404 -10.12 -25.68 -6.66
C LYS A 404 -11.24 -24.99 -5.91
N PHE A 405 -11.04 -23.76 -5.43
CA PHE A 405 -12.12 -22.98 -4.82
C PHE A 405 -13.22 -22.59 -5.83
N LEU A 406 -12.97 -22.73 -7.13
CA LEU A 406 -13.96 -22.48 -8.18
C LEU A 406 -14.85 -23.70 -8.49
N ASN A 407 -14.60 -24.84 -7.86
CA ASN A 407 -15.36 -26.06 -8.07
C ASN A 407 -16.52 -26.18 -7.05
N GLY A 408 -17.54 -26.96 -7.40
CA GLY A 408 -18.73 -27.16 -6.58
C GLY A 408 -19.85 -26.17 -6.89
N SER A 409 -21.08 -26.58 -6.59
CA SER A 409 -22.29 -25.75 -6.73
C SER A 409 -22.76 -25.17 -5.39
N THR A 410 -22.29 -25.73 -4.27
CA THR A 410 -22.52 -25.25 -2.91
C THR A 410 -21.20 -24.98 -2.20
N LEU A 411 -21.26 -24.24 -1.09
CA LEU A 411 -20.08 -23.98 -0.27
C LEU A 411 -19.45 -25.28 0.27
N GLU A 412 -20.27 -26.26 0.61
CA GLU A 412 -19.84 -27.58 1.11
C GLU A 412 -19.11 -28.38 0.02
N GLU A 413 -19.63 -28.39 -1.21
CA GLU A 413 -18.99 -29.03 -2.35
C GLU A 413 -17.66 -28.36 -2.71
N CYS A 414 -17.61 -27.02 -2.64
CA CYS A 414 -16.39 -26.25 -2.82
C CYS A 414 -15.29 -26.67 -1.83
N TYR A 415 -15.60 -26.66 -0.53
CA TYR A 415 -14.64 -27.08 0.49
C TYR A 415 -14.26 -28.56 0.37
N SER A 416 -15.18 -29.42 -0.07
CA SER A 416 -14.89 -30.84 -0.32
C SER A 416 -13.87 -31.01 -1.45
N ALA A 417 -14.01 -30.26 -2.55
CA ALA A 417 -13.05 -30.28 -3.66
C ALA A 417 -11.66 -29.78 -3.24
N VAL A 418 -11.61 -28.74 -2.42
CA VAL A 418 -10.38 -28.20 -1.83
C VAL A 418 -9.74 -29.21 -0.86
N ALA A 419 -10.54 -29.89 -0.05
CA ALA A 419 -10.07 -30.89 0.92
C ALA A 419 -9.40 -32.10 0.25
N VAL A 420 -9.85 -32.52 -0.94
CA VAL A 420 -9.18 -33.59 -1.70
C VAL A 420 -7.72 -33.24 -2.01
N VAL A 421 -7.45 -32.00 -2.41
CA VAL A 421 -6.07 -31.55 -2.65
C VAL A 421 -5.28 -31.50 -1.35
N ALA A 422 -5.87 -30.97 -0.27
CA ALA A 422 -5.22 -30.92 1.03
C ALA A 422 -4.82 -32.32 1.55
N ASN A 423 -5.73 -33.30 1.47
CA ASN A 423 -5.47 -34.66 1.90
C ASN A 423 -4.35 -35.31 1.08
N ARG A 424 -4.32 -35.10 -0.24
CA ARG A 424 -3.22 -35.61 -1.08
C ARG A 424 -1.83 -35.10 -0.64
N TRP A 425 -1.74 -33.83 -0.26
CA TRP A 425 -0.48 -33.26 0.25
C TRP A 425 -0.16 -33.72 1.67
N LEU A 426 -1.17 -34.02 2.49
CA LEU A 426 -0.97 -34.65 3.81
C LEU A 426 -0.47 -36.09 3.65
N ASP A 427 -1.06 -36.88 2.75
CA ASP A 427 -0.66 -38.26 2.47
C ASP A 427 0.82 -38.34 2.05
N LEU A 428 1.31 -37.36 1.27
CA LEU A 428 2.73 -37.24 0.90
C LEU A 428 3.62 -37.08 2.14
N LEU A 429 3.22 -36.23 3.09
CA LEU A 429 3.97 -35.98 4.32
C LEU A 429 3.91 -37.19 5.28
N ASP A 430 2.73 -37.77 5.46
CA ASP A 430 2.51 -38.92 6.34
C ASP A 430 3.22 -40.19 5.83
N SER A 431 3.27 -40.36 4.51
CA SER A 431 4.04 -41.42 3.85
C SER A 431 5.54 -41.13 3.75
N GLN A 432 6.00 -40.00 4.30
CA GLN A 432 7.40 -39.56 4.29
C GLN A 432 8.00 -39.50 2.87
N GLY A 433 7.19 -39.17 1.86
CA GLY A 433 7.65 -39.04 0.48
C GLY A 433 8.08 -40.34 -0.20
N LYS A 434 7.67 -41.51 0.31
CA LYS A 434 8.11 -42.84 -0.19
C LYS A 434 7.93 -43.06 -1.71
N ASP A 435 6.93 -42.41 -2.31
CA ASP A 435 6.55 -42.58 -3.72
C ASP A 435 7.08 -41.43 -4.62
N ILE A 436 7.98 -40.58 -4.09
CA ILE A 436 8.57 -39.43 -4.77
C ILE A 436 10.06 -39.64 -4.93
N ALA A 437 10.61 -39.22 -6.06
CA ALA A 437 12.05 -39.27 -6.29
C ALA A 437 12.80 -38.34 -5.31
N ASP A 438 13.93 -38.79 -4.76
CA ASP A 438 14.72 -38.04 -3.77
C ASP A 438 15.02 -36.58 -4.21
N SER A 439 15.32 -36.35 -5.49
CA SER A 439 15.58 -35.02 -6.02
C SER A 439 14.35 -34.10 -5.93
N GLU A 440 13.17 -34.63 -6.24
CA GLU A 440 11.91 -33.89 -6.18
C GLU A 440 11.47 -33.67 -4.73
N LEU A 441 11.67 -34.67 -3.87
CA LEU A 441 11.40 -34.55 -2.44
C LEU A 441 12.27 -33.45 -1.81
N LEU A 442 13.58 -33.45 -2.09
CA LEU A 442 14.51 -32.42 -1.62
C LEU A 442 14.08 -31.03 -2.08
N ASP A 443 13.64 -30.88 -3.33
CA ASP A 443 13.12 -29.61 -3.84
C ASP A 443 11.89 -29.17 -3.07
N TYR A 444 10.91 -30.04 -2.81
CA TYR A 444 9.70 -29.71 -2.06
C TYR A 444 9.97 -29.32 -0.61
N ILE A 445 10.81 -30.07 0.10
CA ILE A 445 11.07 -29.82 1.52
C ILE A 445 12.13 -28.75 1.75
N SER A 446 12.79 -28.28 0.69
CA SER A 446 13.75 -27.19 0.80
C SER A 446 13.05 -25.84 1.03
N GLU A 447 13.60 -25.09 1.98
CA GLU A 447 13.28 -23.69 2.18
C GLU A 447 14.43 -22.84 1.64
N SER A 448 14.09 -21.69 1.09
CA SER A 448 15.08 -20.74 0.60
C SER A 448 14.90 -19.35 1.21
N SER A 449 16.03 -18.71 1.52
CA SER A 449 16.08 -17.35 2.05
C SER A 449 17.30 -16.62 1.51
N THR A 450 17.12 -15.35 1.10
CA THR A 450 18.21 -14.52 0.60
C THR A 450 18.67 -13.56 1.67
N MET A 451 19.96 -13.60 2.01
CA MET A 451 20.56 -12.70 3.00
C MET A 451 20.73 -11.29 2.40
N SER A 452 20.17 -10.28 3.07
CA SER A 452 20.27 -8.88 2.62
C SER A 452 21.62 -8.19 2.88
N LYS A 453 22.48 -8.80 3.72
CA LYS A 453 23.81 -8.31 4.11
C LYS A 453 24.82 -9.46 4.10
N SER A 454 26.10 -9.16 4.25
CA SER A 454 27.14 -10.18 4.40
C SER A 454 26.98 -10.94 5.72
N LEU A 455 27.54 -12.14 5.84
CA LEU A 455 27.49 -12.91 7.09
C LEU A 455 28.12 -12.15 8.27
N ALA A 456 29.20 -11.41 8.01
CA ALA A 456 29.89 -10.59 9.01
C ALA A 456 28.97 -9.51 9.61
N ASP A 457 28.14 -8.87 8.78
CA ASP A 457 27.22 -7.81 9.22
C ASP A 457 26.07 -8.33 10.10
N TYR A 458 25.75 -9.62 10.03
CA TYR A 458 24.75 -10.26 10.90
C TYR A 458 25.30 -10.58 12.30
N GLY A 459 26.62 -10.68 12.47
CA GLY A 459 27.26 -10.97 13.75
C GLY A 459 26.69 -12.23 14.43
N GLU A 460 26.23 -12.09 15.67
CA GLU A 460 25.69 -13.20 16.48
C GLU A 460 24.18 -13.46 16.31
N GLN A 461 23.51 -12.79 15.36
CA GLN A 461 22.08 -13.02 15.15
C GLN A 461 21.81 -14.49 14.79
N LYS A 462 20.72 -15.04 15.33
CA LYS A 462 20.29 -16.42 15.08
C LYS A 462 19.14 -16.44 14.08
N SER A 463 19.34 -17.13 12.97
CA SER A 463 18.30 -17.48 12.00
C SER A 463 18.72 -18.71 11.19
N CYS A 464 17.78 -19.35 10.51
CA CYS A 464 18.08 -20.49 9.62
C CYS A 464 19.06 -20.07 8.52
N ALA A 465 18.87 -18.89 7.91
CA ALA A 465 19.76 -18.36 6.88
C ALA A 465 21.19 -18.11 7.41
N VAL A 466 21.35 -17.50 8.60
CA VAL A 466 22.68 -17.26 9.18
C VAL A 466 23.38 -18.57 9.52
N THR A 467 22.65 -19.54 10.06
CA THR A 467 23.20 -20.87 10.38
C THR A 467 23.62 -21.62 9.11
N THR A 468 22.81 -21.54 8.06
CA THR A 468 23.12 -22.12 6.74
C THR A 468 24.37 -21.49 6.14
N ALA A 469 24.46 -20.15 6.17
CA ALA A 469 25.64 -19.44 5.67
C ALA A 469 26.92 -19.82 6.43
N ARG A 470 26.88 -19.92 7.77
CA ARG A 470 28.03 -20.41 8.55
C ARG A 470 28.45 -21.81 8.12
N ARG A 471 27.50 -22.75 8.01
CA ARG A 471 27.78 -24.11 7.54
C ARG A 471 28.35 -24.16 6.13
N LEU A 472 27.87 -23.30 5.22
CA LEU A 472 28.42 -23.18 3.87
C LEU A 472 29.85 -22.64 3.90
N ALA A 473 30.15 -21.67 4.77
CA ALA A 473 31.52 -21.17 4.95
C ALA A 473 32.45 -22.26 5.51
N ASP A 474 31.98 -23.01 6.52
CA ASP A 474 32.74 -24.10 7.12
C ASP A 474 33.00 -25.25 6.12
N PHE A 475 32.03 -25.52 5.23
CA PHE A 475 32.08 -26.66 4.30
C PHE A 475 32.75 -26.33 2.95
N LEU A 476 32.44 -25.16 2.36
CA LEU A 476 32.88 -24.74 1.01
C LEU A 476 33.91 -23.60 1.05
N GLY A 477 34.17 -23.02 2.22
CA GLY A 477 35.12 -21.94 2.45
C GLY A 477 34.49 -20.54 2.55
N ASP A 478 35.20 -19.65 3.26
CA ASP A 478 34.74 -18.29 3.57
C ASP A 478 34.45 -17.41 2.35
N ALA A 479 35.01 -17.74 1.19
CA ALA A 479 34.76 -17.00 -0.05
C ALA A 479 33.26 -16.97 -0.42
N MET A 480 32.49 -18.00 -0.05
CA MET A 480 31.06 -18.12 -0.38
C MET A 480 30.16 -17.13 0.37
N VAL A 481 30.63 -16.54 1.48
CA VAL A 481 29.79 -15.73 2.39
C VAL A 481 30.24 -14.28 2.54
N LYS A 482 31.25 -13.86 1.76
CA LYS A 482 31.79 -12.49 1.80
C LYS A 482 30.79 -11.46 1.31
N ASP A 483 30.10 -11.78 0.23
CA ASP A 483 29.19 -10.83 -0.41
C ASP A 483 27.78 -10.87 0.17
N LYS A 484 27.09 -9.74 0.08
CA LYS A 484 25.65 -9.65 0.36
C LYS A 484 24.85 -10.39 -0.73
N GLY A 485 23.65 -10.84 -0.40
CA GLY A 485 22.75 -11.48 -1.37
C GLY A 485 22.88 -12.99 -1.46
N LEU A 486 23.62 -13.64 -0.55
CA LEU A 486 23.74 -15.09 -0.50
C LEU A 486 22.36 -15.76 -0.45
N HIS A 487 22.13 -16.68 -1.38
CA HIS A 487 20.94 -17.51 -1.41
C HIS A 487 21.18 -18.75 -0.54
N CYS A 488 20.54 -18.79 0.63
CA CYS A 488 20.61 -19.91 1.56
C CYS A 488 19.43 -20.85 1.29
N GLN A 489 19.71 -22.00 0.69
CA GLN A 489 18.77 -23.10 0.57
C GLN A 489 19.12 -24.15 1.63
N TYR A 490 18.13 -24.59 2.40
CA TYR A 490 18.33 -25.51 3.50
C TYR A 490 17.14 -26.41 3.74
N ILE A 491 17.40 -27.49 4.49
CA ILE A 491 16.40 -28.37 5.09
C ILE A 491 16.59 -28.36 6.61
N VAL A 492 15.53 -28.66 7.35
CA VAL A 492 15.59 -28.74 8.82
C VAL A 492 15.76 -30.20 9.22
N ALA A 493 16.89 -30.51 9.84
CA ALA A 493 17.15 -31.83 10.39
C ALA A 493 16.41 -32.02 11.72
N CYS A 494 15.95 -33.25 12.00
CA CYS A 494 15.32 -33.59 13.28
C CYS A 494 16.33 -33.64 14.44
N GLU A 495 17.60 -33.95 14.15
CA GLU A 495 18.68 -34.01 15.13
C GLU A 495 19.60 -32.77 15.02
N PRO A 496 20.14 -32.26 16.14
CA PRO A 496 19.90 -32.69 17.53
C PRO A 496 18.54 -32.19 18.07
N ARG A 497 17.88 -33.01 18.91
CA ARG A 497 16.64 -32.64 19.63
C ARG A 497 16.84 -31.72 20.83
#